data_AF-A0A0R2JLL7-F1
#
_entry.id   AF-A0A0R2JLL7-F1
#
_cell.length_a   1.000
_cell.length_b   1.000
_cell.length_c   1.000
_cell.angle_alpha   90.00
_cell.angle_beta   90.00
_cell.angle_gamma   90.00
#
_symmetry.space_group_name_H-M   'P 1'
#
loop_
_entity.id
_entity.type
_entity.pdbx_description
1 polymer ?
#
loop_
_entity_poly.entity_id
_entity_poly.type
_entity_poly.pdbx_seq_one_letter_code
_entity_poly.pdbx_strand_id
1 'polypeptide(L)'
;MWEKIKAYFKRKQTERQAKKDRIAAVKPTLDQFNPPLTRKEWRLTGRGKYEFDANTRKLTQFGLTVRLEHRLNLMMLVLLALVVVTYIVMLFF
;
A
#
# COMPACT_ATOMS: atom_id res chain seq x y z
N MET A 1 -9.09 -38.63 2.32
CA MET A 1 -8.24 -37.46 2.62
C MET A 1 -8.32 -36.40 1.51
N TRP A 2 -8.20 -36.78 0.24
CA TRP A 2 -8.24 -35.91 -0.95
C TRP A 2 -9.51 -35.04 -1.11
N GLU A 3 -10.68 -35.56 -0.77
CA GLU A 3 -11.95 -34.82 -0.85
C GLU A 3 -12.04 -33.64 0.14
N LYS A 4 -11.43 -33.77 1.33
CA LYS A 4 -11.37 -32.67 2.31
C LYS A 4 -10.52 -31.51 1.79
N ILE A 5 -9.45 -31.82 1.06
CA ILE A 5 -8.55 -30.82 0.46
C ILE A 5 -9.28 -30.03 -0.63
N LYS A 6 -9.99 -30.72 -1.53
CA LYS A 6 -10.79 -30.04 -2.57
C LYS A 6 -11.88 -29.15 -1.98
N ALA A 7 -12.57 -29.62 -0.93
CA ALA A 7 -13.58 -28.84 -0.23
C ALA A 7 -13.00 -27.56 0.40
N TYR A 8 -11.81 -27.62 1.00
CA TYR A 8 -11.10 -26.46 1.53
C TYR A 8 -10.80 -25.41 0.44
N PHE A 9 -10.27 -25.84 -0.72
CA PHE A 9 -9.98 -24.92 -1.82
C PHE A 9 -11.23 -24.27 -2.41
N LYS A 10 -12.33 -25.02 -2.57
CA LYS A 10 -13.62 -24.46 -3.02
C LYS A 10 -14.14 -23.39 -2.07
N ARG A 11 -14.11 -23.66 -0.74
CA ARG A 11 -14.52 -22.67 0.29
C ARG A 11 -13.69 -21.39 0.21
N LYS A 12 -12.37 -21.54 0.05
CA LYS A 12 -11.45 -20.40 -0.07
C LYS A 12 -11.71 -19.57 -1.33
N GLN A 13 -12.16 -20.18 -2.43
CA GLN A 13 -12.58 -19.48 -3.64
C GLN A 13 -13.91 -18.74 -3.44
N THR A 14 -14.91 -19.38 -2.84
CA THR A 14 -16.20 -18.76 -2.55
C THR A 14 -16.08 -17.59 -1.58
N GLU A 15 -15.21 -17.69 -0.58
CA GLU A 15 -14.90 -16.58 0.34
C GLU A 15 -14.25 -15.40 -0.38
N ARG A 16 -13.31 -15.69 -1.30
CA ARG A 16 -12.69 -14.65 -2.14
C ARG A 16 -13.71 -13.98 -3.05
N GLN A 17 -14.63 -14.75 -3.62
CA GLN A 17 -15.68 -14.23 -4.48
C GLN A 17 -16.66 -13.37 -3.69
N ALA A 18 -17.19 -13.87 -2.57
CA ALA A 18 -18.07 -13.12 -1.68
C ALA A 18 -17.42 -11.82 -1.16
N LYS A 19 -16.11 -11.84 -0.90
CA LYS A 19 -15.36 -10.62 -0.54
C LYS A 19 -15.30 -9.62 -1.70
N LYS A 20 -15.07 -10.08 -2.93
CA LYS A 20 -15.10 -9.22 -4.14
C LYS A 20 -16.49 -8.64 -4.37
N ASP A 21 -17.54 -9.44 -4.23
CA ASP A 21 -18.92 -9.02 -4.45
C ASP A 21 -19.35 -7.95 -3.43
N ARG A 22 -18.96 -8.12 -2.15
CA ARG A 22 -19.15 -7.10 -1.11
C ARG A 22 -18.43 -5.79 -1.44
N ILE A 23 -17.19 -5.87 -1.90
CA ILE A 23 -16.42 -4.68 -2.30
C ILE A 23 -17.07 -4.01 -3.52
N ALA A 24 -17.54 -4.79 -4.49
CA ALA A 24 -18.21 -4.29 -5.69
C ALA A 24 -19.54 -3.59 -5.37
N ALA A 25 -20.30 -4.09 -4.39
CA ALA A 25 -21.54 -3.47 -3.93
C ALA A 25 -21.32 -2.12 -3.23
N VAL A 26 -20.20 -1.96 -2.52
CA VAL A 26 -19.85 -0.71 -1.80
C VAL A 26 -19.10 0.28 -2.70
N LYS A 27 -18.46 -0.19 -3.78
CA LYS A 27 -17.74 0.62 -4.77
C LYS A 27 -18.53 1.81 -5.32
N PRO A 28 -19.79 1.71 -5.77
CA PRO A 28 -20.53 2.85 -6.32
C PRO A 28 -20.74 3.96 -5.28
N THR A 29 -20.93 3.61 -4.01
CA THR A 29 -21.05 4.57 -2.92
C THR A 29 -19.70 5.23 -2.62
N LEU A 30 -18.60 4.46 -2.67
CA LEU A 30 -17.25 5.00 -2.50
C LEU A 30 -16.86 5.97 -3.63
N ASP A 31 -17.24 5.68 -4.87
CA ASP A 31 -16.94 6.52 -6.03
C ASP A 31 -17.67 7.89 -5.96
N GLN A 32 -18.80 8.00 -5.24
CA GLN A 32 -19.50 9.27 -4.99
C GLN A 32 -18.80 10.15 -3.94
N PHE A 33 -18.23 9.55 -2.90
CA PHE A 33 -17.51 10.29 -1.85
C PHE A 33 -16.05 10.55 -2.19
N ASN A 34 -15.46 9.73 -3.07
CA ASN A 34 -14.07 9.84 -3.46
C ASN A 34 -13.96 9.59 -4.98
N PRO A 35 -14.06 10.64 -5.80
CA PRO A 35 -14.07 10.47 -7.26
C PRO A 35 -12.79 9.77 -7.73
N PRO A 36 -12.89 8.92 -8.76
CA PRO A 36 -11.73 8.20 -9.27
C PRO A 36 -10.67 9.21 -9.72
N LEU A 37 -9.45 9.05 -9.21
CA LEU A 37 -8.35 9.98 -9.50
C LEU A 37 -8.10 10.05 -11.00
N THR A 38 -7.77 11.24 -11.48
CA THR A 38 -7.32 11.47 -12.86
C THR A 38 -5.91 10.90 -13.05
N ARG A 39 -5.51 10.47 -14.26
CA ARG A 39 -4.17 9.90 -14.53
C ARG A 39 -3.00 10.75 -14.00
N LYS A 40 -3.12 12.09 -14.04
CA LYS A 40 -2.11 13.01 -13.47
C LYS A 40 -2.06 12.93 -11.94
N GLU A 41 -3.22 12.82 -11.30
CA GLU A 41 -3.40 12.74 -9.84
C GLU A 41 -2.96 11.36 -9.31
N TRP A 42 -3.18 10.28 -10.07
CA TRP A 42 -2.62 8.94 -9.81
C TRP A 42 -1.09 8.95 -9.73
N ARG A 43 -0.44 9.75 -10.58
CA ARG A 43 1.02 9.90 -10.57
C ARG A 43 1.47 10.71 -9.36
N LEU A 44 0.73 11.75 -8.99
CA LEU A 44 1.02 12.56 -7.82
C LEU A 44 0.84 11.80 -6.52
N THR A 45 -0.18 10.96 -6.36
CA THR A 45 -0.46 10.20 -5.13
C THR A 45 0.33 8.90 -5.01
N GLY A 46 1.25 8.65 -5.94
CA GLY A 46 2.06 7.42 -5.93
C GLY A 46 1.21 6.16 -6.08
N ARG A 47 0.19 6.21 -6.95
CA ARG A 47 -0.85 5.18 -7.12
C ARG A 47 -1.85 5.08 -5.96
N GLY A 48 -2.27 6.23 -5.41
CA GLY A 48 -3.20 6.27 -4.27
C GLY A 48 -2.58 5.84 -2.94
N LYS A 49 -1.25 5.81 -2.83
CA LYS A 49 -0.53 5.49 -1.59
C LYS A 49 -0.51 6.64 -0.59
N TYR A 50 -0.62 7.86 -1.08
CA TYR A 50 -0.61 9.07 -0.26
C TYR A 50 -1.99 9.72 -0.30
N GLU A 51 -2.47 10.18 0.85
CA GLU A 51 -3.76 10.84 0.98
C GLU A 51 -3.86 12.06 0.06
N PHE A 52 -5.02 12.17 -0.56
CA PHE A 52 -5.35 13.18 -1.55
C PHE A 52 -6.64 13.85 -1.12
N ASP A 53 -6.64 15.18 -1.10
CA ASP A 53 -7.83 15.93 -0.74
C ASP A 53 -8.78 15.97 -1.94
N ALA A 54 -9.98 15.41 -1.77
CA ALA A 54 -11.00 15.32 -2.82
C ALA A 54 -11.49 16.70 -3.30
N ASN A 55 -11.41 17.73 -2.43
CA ASN A 55 -11.89 19.08 -2.74
C ASN A 55 -10.84 19.94 -3.44
N THR A 56 -9.60 19.92 -2.95
CA THR A 56 -8.53 20.78 -3.49
C THR A 56 -7.68 20.12 -4.57
N ARG A 57 -7.85 18.80 -4.79
CA ARG A 57 -7.07 17.98 -5.73
C ARG A 57 -5.55 18.15 -5.56
N LYS A 58 -5.13 18.37 -4.32
CA LYS A 58 -3.73 18.44 -3.90
C LYS A 58 -3.47 17.34 -2.87
N LEU A 59 -2.19 17.01 -2.67
CA LEU A 59 -1.82 16.16 -1.54
C LEU A 59 -2.20 16.88 -0.24
N THR A 60 -2.82 16.15 0.68
CA THR A 60 -3.02 16.65 2.05
C THR A 60 -1.66 16.87 2.71
N GLN A 61 -1.62 17.72 3.75
CA GLN A 61 -0.42 17.86 4.59
C GLN A 61 0.04 16.50 5.13
N PHE A 62 -0.92 15.61 5.46
CA PHE A 62 -0.64 14.24 5.86
C PHE A 62 -0.04 13.39 4.73
N GLY A 63 -0.55 13.49 3.50
CA GLY A 63 0.03 12.81 2.34
C GLY A 63 1.48 13.25 2.03
N LEU A 64 1.82 14.50 2.35
CA LEU A 64 3.19 15.02 2.23
C LEU A 64 4.12 14.48 3.33
N THR A 65 3.67 14.47 4.59
CA THR A 65 4.47 13.97 5.71
C THR A 65 4.76 12.48 5.56
N VAL A 66 3.76 11.66 5.19
CA VAL A 66 3.93 10.22 4.97
C VAL A 66 4.93 9.91 3.86
N ARG A 67 4.96 10.72 2.79
CA ARG A 67 5.97 10.58 1.73
C ARG A 67 7.38 10.86 2.25
N LEU A 68 7.51 11.91 3.04
CA LEU A 68 8.80 12.32 3.61
C LEU A 68 9.30 11.27 4.61
N GLU A 69 8.43 10.82 5.50
CA GLU A 69 8.71 9.78 6.49
C GLU A 69 9.18 8.48 5.82
N HIS A 70 8.52 8.05 4.74
CA HIS A 70 8.95 6.85 4.02
C HIS A 70 10.36 6.97 3.45
N ARG A 71 10.71 8.13 2.87
CA ARG A 71 12.07 8.39 2.37
C ARG A 71 13.08 8.45 3.51
N LEU A 72 12.74 9.11 4.61
CA LEU A 72 13.60 9.20 5.79
C LEU A 72 13.87 7.83 6.41
N ASN A 73 12.83 7.00 6.56
CA ASN A 73 12.97 5.66 7.11
C ASN A 73 13.86 4.77 6.22
N LEU A 74 13.73 4.89 4.89
CA LEU A 74 14.63 4.22 3.96
C LEU A 74 16.08 4.68 4.13
N MET A 75 16.32 5.99 4.24
CA MET A 75 17.68 6.52 4.47
C MET A 75 18.25 6.08 5.82
N MET A 76 17.43 6.02 6.88
CA MET A 76 17.84 5.48 8.18
C MET A 76 18.27 4.02 8.08
N LEU A 77 17.51 3.20 7.34
CA LEU A 77 17.85 1.79 7.13
C LEU A 77 19.17 1.65 6.37
N VAL A 78 19.37 2.44 5.30
CA VAL A 78 20.62 2.46 4.53
C VAL A 78 21.80 2.89 5.40
N LEU A 79 21.63 3.94 6.21
CA LEU A 79 22.66 4.41 7.14
C LEU A 79 23.04 3.31 8.14
N LEU A 80 22.06 2.63 8.72
CA LEU A 80 22.28 1.56 9.69
C LEU A 80 23.01 0.37 9.04
N ALA A 81 22.66 0.03 7.80
CA ALA A 81 23.38 -0.98 7.03
C ALA A 81 24.86 -0.58 6.79
N LEU A 82 25.13 0.69 6.45
CA LEU A 82 26.51 1.17 6.28
C LEU A 82 27.32 1.12 7.58
N VAL A 83 26.72 1.45 8.72
CA VAL A 83 27.37 1.34 10.03
C VAL A 83 27.75 -0.12 10.33
N VAL A 84 26.82 -1.05 10.11
CA VAL A 84 27.08 -2.49 10.29
C VAL A 84 28.20 -2.98 9.36
N VAL A 85 28.15 -2.62 8.07
CA VAL A 85 29.19 -2.99 7.10
C VAL A 85 30.56 -2.44 7.51
N THR A 86 30.63 -1.17 7.94
CA THR A 86 31.89 -0.55 8.38
C THR A 86 32.49 -1.29 9.57
N TYR A 87 31.64 -1.69 10.53
CA TYR A 87 32.10 -2.44 11.71
C TYR A 87 32.58 -3.85 11.35
N ILE A 88 31.88 -4.53 10.45
CA ILE A 88 32.32 -5.84 9.92
C ILE A 88 33.69 -5.69 9.25
N VAL A 89 33.87 -4.69 8.39
CA VAL A 89 35.16 -4.44 7.75
C VAL A 89 36.26 -4.23 8.80
N MET A 90 36.03 -3.39 9.81
CA MET A 90 37.02 -3.11 10.86
C MET A 90 37.36 -4.33 11.74
N LEU A 91 36.45 -5.29 11.90
CA LEU A 91 36.70 -6.50 12.70
C LEU A 91 37.44 -7.59 11.91
N PHE A 92 37.16 -7.71 10.62
CA PHE A 92 37.71 -8.77 9.77
C PHE A 92 38.95 -8.35 8.98
N PHE A 93 39.23 -7.04 8.90
CA PHE A 93 40.39 -6.45 8.23
C PHE A 93 41.23 -5.67 9.24
#